data_AF-A0A8R1EVE1-F1
#
_entry.id   AF-A0A8R1EVE1-F1
#
_cell.length_a   1.000
_cell.length_b   1.000
_cell.length_c   1.000
_cell.angle_alpha   90.00
_cell.angle_beta   90.00
_cell.angle_gamma   90.00
#
_symmetry.space_group_name_H-M   'P 1'
#
loop_
_entity.id
_entity.type
_entity.pdbx_description
1 polymer ?
#
loop_
_entity_poly.entity_id
_entity_poly.type
_entity_poly.pdbx_seq_one_letter_code
_entity_poly.pdbx_strand_id
1 'polypeptide(L)'
;MFNEYECFNYYIANILVRLLILFTNCALTIDRLITFLFPLIPCSSLRGILLFMLSLAASIVFSFFLVDEPSANVQPNCFVRINRDIDELTDQLLFYFWVCLTCLLLNIFAWCSSCYSLRNKKFILRDQYSKRESLNCAIVLSIILLFQMIAIGFYSISIVFILKFYEFFDHIVMANLILWFYVSFKKMHIE
;
A
#
# COMPACT_ATOMS: atom_id res chain seq x y z
N MET A 1 13.53 28.01 -3.69
CA MET A 1 12.42 27.96 -2.71
C MET A 1 11.15 27.81 -3.52
N PHE A 2 10.34 26.81 -3.24
CA PHE A 2 9.11 26.53 -4.00
C PHE A 2 7.91 26.84 -3.13
N ASN A 3 6.84 27.33 -3.74
CA ASN A 3 5.58 27.51 -3.03
C ASN A 3 4.84 26.16 -2.96
N GLU A 4 4.11 25.89 -1.88
CA GLU A 4 3.41 24.60 -1.74
C GLU A 4 2.42 24.36 -2.89
N TYR A 5 1.81 25.41 -3.43
CA TYR A 5 0.96 25.34 -4.63
C TYR A 5 1.67 24.77 -5.87
N GLU A 6 2.97 25.04 -6.04
CA GLU A 6 3.76 24.52 -7.17
C GLU A 6 4.09 23.05 -6.98
N CYS A 7 4.33 22.64 -5.72
CA CYS A 7 4.62 21.26 -5.35
C CYS A 7 3.36 20.38 -5.20
N PHE A 8 2.17 20.99 -5.16
CA PHE A 8 0.90 20.31 -4.89
C PHE A 8 0.61 19.18 -5.86
N ASN A 9 0.83 19.41 -7.16
CA ASN A 9 0.65 18.37 -8.20
C ASN A 9 1.57 17.16 -7.97
N TYR A 10 2.78 17.40 -7.46
CA TYR A 10 3.72 16.33 -7.14
C TYR A 10 3.25 15.52 -5.92
N TYR A 11 2.67 16.18 -4.91
CA TYR A 11 2.10 15.51 -3.75
C TYR A 11 0.87 14.65 -4.10
N ILE A 12 -0.03 15.18 -4.92
CA ILE A 12 -1.18 14.40 -5.44
C ILE A 12 -0.67 13.17 -6.22
N ALA A 13 0.29 13.36 -7.13
CA ALA A 13 0.82 12.26 -7.93
C ALA A 13 1.46 11.17 -7.05
N ASN A 14 2.21 11.55 -6.02
CA ASN A 14 2.83 10.59 -5.10
C ASN A 14 1.77 9.81 -4.28
N ILE A 15 0.74 10.49 -3.77
CA ILE A 15 -0.37 9.84 -3.06
C ILE A 15 -1.14 8.89 -4.00
N LEU A 16 -1.40 9.32 -5.23
CA LEU A 16 -2.08 8.53 -6.25
C LEU A 16 -1.30 7.26 -6.60
N VAL A 17 0.02 7.35 -6.82
CA VAL A 17 0.84 6.18 -7.14
C VAL A 17 0.83 5.16 -5.99
N ARG A 18 0.93 5.62 -4.74
CA ARG A 18 0.86 4.75 -3.55
C ARG A 18 -0.50 4.06 -3.44
N LEU A 19 -1.59 4.81 -3.62
CA LEU A 19 -2.95 4.27 -3.62
C LEU A 19 -3.18 3.29 -4.79
N LEU A 20 -2.61 3.55 -5.96
CA LEU A 20 -2.72 2.67 -7.11
C LEU A 20 -2.06 1.32 -6.83
N ILE A 21 -0.86 1.30 -6.25
CA ILE A 21 -0.18 0.06 -5.84
C ILE A 21 -1.03 -0.70 -4.80
N LEU A 22 -1.58 0.02 -3.82
CA LEU A 22 -2.42 -0.55 -2.77
C LEU A 22 -3.71 -1.19 -3.34
N PHE A 23 -4.44 -0.46 -4.16
CA PHE A 23 -5.70 -0.94 -4.74
C PHE A 23 -5.50 -2.01 -5.81
N THR A 24 -4.40 -1.98 -6.56
CA THR A 24 -4.06 -3.08 -7.48
C THR A 24 -3.76 -4.37 -6.72
N ASN A 25 -3.05 -4.30 -5.60
CA ASN A 25 -2.86 -5.45 -4.72
C ASN A 25 -4.21 -6.00 -4.23
N CYS A 26 -5.13 -5.15 -3.81
CA CYS A 26 -6.46 -5.59 -3.36
C CYS A 26 -7.34 -6.08 -4.52
N ALA A 27 -7.22 -5.53 -5.73
CA ALA A 27 -7.89 -6.05 -6.91
C ALA A 27 -7.42 -7.48 -7.24
N LEU A 28 -6.11 -7.75 -7.11
CA LEU A 28 -5.54 -9.07 -7.28
C LEU A 28 -6.01 -10.05 -6.19
N THR A 29 -6.14 -9.63 -4.93
CA THR A 29 -6.67 -10.50 -3.87
C THR A 29 -8.14 -10.86 -4.12
N ILE A 30 -8.95 -9.90 -4.58
CA ILE A 30 -10.35 -10.12 -4.95
C ILE A 30 -10.46 -11.09 -6.14
N ASP A 31 -9.65 -10.92 -7.19
CA ASP A 31 -9.62 -11.81 -8.35
C ASP A 31 -9.37 -13.28 -7.94
N ARG A 32 -8.45 -13.48 -6.99
CA ARG A 32 -8.13 -14.81 -6.46
C ARG A 32 -9.28 -15.39 -5.63
N LEU A 33 -9.92 -14.58 -4.79
CA LEU A 33 -11.10 -15.01 -4.02
C LEU A 33 -12.25 -15.43 -4.94
N ILE A 34 -12.52 -14.66 -6.01
CA ILE A 34 -13.55 -14.99 -7.01
C ILE A 34 -13.23 -16.33 -7.68
N THR A 35 -11.98 -16.52 -8.11
CA THR A 35 -11.55 -17.76 -8.77
C THR A 35 -11.68 -18.98 -7.84
N PHE A 36 -11.46 -18.77 -6.55
CA PHE A 36 -11.62 -19.83 -5.54
C PHE A 36 -13.09 -20.15 -5.24
N LEU A 37 -13.91 -19.13 -4.99
CA LEU A 37 -15.33 -19.28 -4.65
C LEU A 37 -16.15 -19.81 -5.83
N PHE A 38 -15.80 -19.39 -7.04
CA PHE A 38 -16.53 -19.71 -8.26
C PHE A 38 -15.59 -20.31 -9.32
N PRO A 39 -15.21 -21.60 -9.18
CA PRO A 39 -14.31 -22.27 -10.13
C PRO A 39 -14.90 -22.41 -11.54
N LEU A 40 -16.22 -22.20 -11.68
CA LEU A 40 -16.95 -22.21 -12.95
C LEU A 40 -16.69 -20.97 -13.81
N ILE A 41 -16.18 -19.88 -13.22
CA ILE A 41 -15.93 -18.63 -13.94
C ILE A 41 -14.51 -18.69 -14.52
N PRO A 42 -14.33 -18.74 -15.85
CA PRO A 42 -13.02 -18.79 -16.46
C PRO A 42 -12.24 -17.50 -16.16
N CYS A 43 -10.94 -17.64 -15.89
CA CYS A 43 -10.01 -16.51 -15.85
C CYS A 43 -9.94 -15.87 -17.24
N SER A 44 -10.65 -14.74 -17.42
CA SER A 44 -10.63 -13.98 -18.66
C SER A 44 -9.77 -12.73 -18.50
N SER A 45 -9.09 -12.32 -19.59
CA SER A 45 -8.33 -11.07 -19.63
C SER A 45 -9.21 -9.85 -19.32
N LEU A 46 -10.48 -9.88 -19.74
CA LEU A 46 -11.47 -8.84 -19.47
C LEU A 46 -11.71 -8.61 -17.97
N ARG A 47 -11.77 -9.68 -17.16
CA ARG A 47 -11.94 -9.56 -15.71
C ARG A 47 -10.77 -8.82 -15.07
N GLY A 48 -9.55 -9.15 -15.48
CA GLY A 48 -8.34 -8.47 -15.01
C GLY A 48 -8.33 -6.99 -15.41
N ILE A 49 -8.69 -6.67 -16.65
CA ILE A 49 -8.77 -5.27 -17.13
C ILE A 49 -9.83 -4.50 -16.33
N LEU A 50 -11.02 -5.06 -16.11
CA LEU A 50 -12.08 -4.41 -15.34
C LEU A 50 -11.66 -4.13 -13.89
N LEU A 51 -11.02 -5.10 -13.23
CA LEU A 51 -10.52 -4.94 -11.87
C LEU A 51 -9.40 -3.89 -11.79
N PHE A 52 -8.53 -3.83 -12.79
CA PHE A 52 -7.49 -2.80 -12.87
C PHE A 52 -8.08 -1.39 -13.10
N MET A 53 -9.06 -1.27 -13.99
CA MET A 53 -9.75 0.01 -14.21
C MET A 53 -10.49 0.47 -12.94
N LEU A 54 -11.07 -0.46 -12.20
CA LEU A 54 -11.68 -0.18 -10.90
C LEU A 54 -10.65 0.29 -9.87
N SER A 55 -9.47 -0.35 -9.80
CA SER A 55 -8.41 0.09 -8.89
C SER A 55 -7.86 1.47 -9.25
N LEU A 56 -7.77 1.78 -10.56
CA LEU A 56 -7.37 3.08 -11.05
C LEU A 56 -8.41 4.14 -10.65
N ALA A 57 -9.69 3.90 -10.92
CA ALA A 57 -10.77 4.81 -10.53
C ALA A 57 -10.81 5.05 -9.01
N ALA A 58 -10.69 3.99 -8.20
CA ALA A 58 -10.61 4.08 -6.75
C ALA A 58 -9.39 4.91 -6.31
N SER A 59 -8.21 4.69 -6.91
CA SER A 59 -7.00 5.44 -6.57
C SER A 59 -7.15 6.94 -6.81
N ILE A 60 -7.81 7.34 -7.91
CA ILE A 60 -8.08 8.75 -8.21
C ILE A 60 -9.04 9.34 -7.17
N VAL A 61 -10.18 8.68 -6.94
CA VAL A 61 -11.20 9.16 -6.01
C VAL A 61 -10.62 9.34 -4.61
N PHE A 62 -9.96 8.31 -4.07
CA PHE A 62 -9.35 8.39 -2.75
C PHE A 62 -8.19 9.37 -2.69
N SER A 63 -7.43 9.57 -3.78
CA SER A 63 -6.37 10.59 -3.77
C SER A 63 -6.91 12.00 -3.53
N PHE A 64 -8.09 12.35 -4.06
CA PHE A 64 -8.71 13.65 -3.79
C PHE A 64 -9.28 13.76 -2.37
N PHE A 65 -9.75 12.67 -1.78
CA PHE A 65 -10.24 12.68 -0.39
C PHE A 65 -9.12 12.76 0.65
N LEU A 66 -7.93 12.26 0.32
CA LEU A 66 -6.77 12.21 1.21
C LEU A 66 -5.80 13.39 1.02
N VAL A 67 -6.12 14.30 0.11
CA VAL A 67 -5.30 15.49 -0.19
C VAL A 67 -5.91 16.70 0.51
N ASP A 68 -5.12 17.29 1.40
CA ASP A 68 -5.47 18.51 2.11
C ASP A 68 -5.30 19.74 1.21
N GLU A 69 -6.00 20.84 1.50
CA GLU A 69 -5.81 22.09 0.74
C GLU A 69 -4.37 22.61 0.89
N PRO A 70 -3.77 23.13 -0.21
CA PRO A 70 -2.43 23.70 -0.16
C PRO A 70 -2.40 24.97 0.69
N SER A 71 -1.45 25.06 1.61
CA SER A 71 -1.23 26.25 2.42
C SER A 71 -0.24 27.21 1.73
N ALA A 72 -0.17 28.46 2.16
CA ALA A 72 0.80 29.43 1.63
C ALA A 72 2.23 29.23 2.18
N ASN A 73 2.57 28.01 2.60
CA ASN A 73 3.87 27.69 3.19
C ASN A 73 4.94 27.57 2.10
N VAL A 74 6.11 28.15 2.39
CA VAL A 74 7.25 28.11 1.47
C VAL A 74 8.15 26.94 1.85
N GLN A 75 8.44 26.06 0.89
CA GLN A 75 9.19 24.84 1.10
C GLN A 75 10.56 24.89 0.40
N PRO A 76 11.60 24.24 0.98
CA PRO A 76 12.93 24.20 0.36
C PRO A 76 12.95 23.31 -0.88
N ASN A 77 12.09 22.28 -0.95
CA ASN A 77 11.94 21.36 -2.08
C ASN A 77 10.50 20.80 -2.15
N CYS A 78 10.12 20.25 -3.31
CA CYS A 78 8.83 19.56 -3.50
C CYS A 78 8.83 18.08 -3.10
N PHE A 79 9.96 17.57 -2.60
CA PHE A 79 10.05 16.18 -2.16
C PHE A 79 9.53 16.00 -0.74
N VAL A 80 9.49 17.08 0.04
CA VAL A 80 9.19 17.07 1.47
C VAL A 80 8.15 18.14 1.77
N ARG A 81 6.97 17.70 2.20
CA ARG A 81 5.94 18.58 2.75
C ARG A 81 6.29 18.88 4.21
N ILE A 82 6.71 20.11 4.50
CA ILE A 82 7.05 20.59 5.85
C ILE A 82 5.80 21.22 6.48
N ASN A 83 5.65 21.09 7.81
CA ASN A 83 4.49 21.57 8.58
C ASN A 83 3.16 20.91 8.19
N ARG A 84 3.18 19.61 7.90
CA ARG A 84 1.94 18.84 7.78
C ARG A 84 1.35 18.60 9.17
N ASP A 85 0.02 18.65 9.27
CA ASP A 85 -0.66 18.25 10.49
C ASP A 85 -0.38 16.76 10.81
N ILE A 86 -0.07 16.49 12.06
CA ILE A 86 0.32 15.17 12.55
C ILE A 86 -0.90 14.26 12.58
N ASP A 87 -2.07 14.80 12.87
CA ASP A 87 -3.32 14.04 12.96
C ASP A 87 -3.74 13.55 11.57
N GLU A 88 -3.71 14.42 10.56
CA GLU A 88 -3.99 14.06 9.16
C GLU A 88 -3.01 13.02 8.60
N LEU A 89 -1.71 13.16 8.93
CA LEU A 89 -0.70 12.19 8.55
C LEU A 89 -0.96 10.83 9.19
N THR A 90 -1.38 10.82 10.46
CA THR A 90 -1.69 9.61 11.21
C THR A 90 -2.92 8.90 10.64
N ASP A 91 -3.97 9.64 10.28
CA ASP A 91 -5.18 9.10 9.66
C ASP A 91 -4.90 8.50 8.29
N GLN A 92 -4.11 9.17 7.45
CA GLN A 92 -3.68 8.63 6.16
C GLN A 92 -2.88 7.32 6.33
N LEU A 93 -2.01 7.26 7.33
CA LEU A 93 -1.19 6.08 7.60
C LEU A 93 -2.01 4.91 8.14
N LEU A 94 -2.96 5.19 9.04
CA LEU A 94 -3.91 4.21 9.55
C LEU A 94 -4.79 3.64 8.43
N PHE A 95 -5.25 4.48 7.51
CA PHE A 95 -6.01 4.04 6.35
C PHE A 95 -5.21 3.02 5.52
N TYR A 96 -3.95 3.32 5.18
CA TYR A 96 -3.09 2.38 4.46
C TYR A 96 -2.85 1.08 5.23
N PHE A 97 -2.61 1.18 6.54
CA PHE A 97 -2.42 0.03 7.40
C PHE A 97 -3.65 -0.89 7.40
N TRP A 98 -4.86 -0.34 7.56
CA TRP A 98 -6.10 -1.13 7.57
C TRP A 98 -6.36 -1.83 6.23
N VAL A 99 -6.13 -1.14 5.11
CA VAL A 99 -6.29 -1.74 3.78
C VAL A 99 -5.26 -2.85 3.55
N CYS A 100 -3.99 -2.63 3.90
CA CYS A 100 -2.97 -3.68 3.81
C CYS A 100 -3.29 -4.88 4.71
N LEU A 101 -3.72 -4.63 5.95
CA LEU A 101 -4.07 -5.68 6.92
C LEU A 101 -5.24 -6.53 6.41
N THR A 102 -6.31 -5.89 5.91
CA THR A 102 -7.46 -6.61 5.36
C THR A 102 -7.10 -7.43 4.14
N CYS A 103 -6.33 -6.87 3.20
CA CYS A 103 -5.87 -7.61 2.01
C CYS A 103 -4.90 -8.76 2.38
N LEU A 104 -4.10 -8.63 3.45
CA LEU A 104 -3.25 -9.70 3.98
C LEU A 104 -4.07 -10.82 4.62
N LEU A 105 -5.06 -10.49 5.46
CA LEU A 105 -5.95 -11.49 6.08
C LEU A 105 -6.74 -12.28 5.03
N LEU A 106 -7.24 -11.60 4.00
CA LEU A 106 -7.93 -12.23 2.88
C LEU A 106 -7.01 -13.17 2.09
N ASN A 107 -5.75 -12.78 1.87
CA ASN A 107 -4.76 -13.63 1.21
C ASN A 107 -4.40 -14.87 2.06
N ILE A 108 -4.22 -14.72 3.38
CA ILE A 108 -4.00 -15.85 4.28
C ILE A 108 -5.21 -16.79 4.25
N PHE A 109 -6.43 -16.25 4.28
CA PHE A 109 -7.65 -17.04 4.16
C PHE A 109 -7.70 -17.82 2.85
N ALA A 110 -7.44 -17.17 1.72
CA ALA A 110 -7.40 -17.81 0.40
C ALA A 110 -6.32 -18.89 0.31
N TRP A 111 -5.17 -18.69 0.95
CA TRP A 111 -4.11 -19.70 1.03
C TRP A 111 -4.56 -20.91 1.87
N CYS A 112 -5.02 -20.67 3.11
CA CYS A 112 -5.49 -21.74 4.00
C CYS A 112 -6.60 -22.59 3.34
N SER A 113 -7.58 -21.94 2.69
CA SER A 113 -8.67 -22.64 2.01
C SER A 113 -8.19 -23.44 0.79
N SER A 114 -7.22 -22.91 0.04
CA SER A 114 -6.61 -23.59 -1.10
C SER A 114 -5.82 -24.83 -0.67
N CYS A 115 -5.03 -24.73 0.40
CA CYS A 115 -4.33 -25.87 1.02
C CYS A 115 -5.31 -26.96 1.48
N TYR A 116 -6.42 -26.57 2.10
CA TYR A 116 -7.46 -27.51 2.52
C TYR A 116 -8.14 -28.20 1.33
N SER A 117 -8.47 -27.43 0.27
CA SER A 117 -9.10 -27.96 -0.95
C SER A 117 -8.19 -28.94 -1.69
N LEU A 118 -6.87 -28.71 -1.72
CA LEU A 118 -5.89 -29.62 -2.32
C LEU A 118 -5.76 -30.95 -1.59
N ARG A 119 -6.01 -30.96 -0.27
CA ARG A 119 -6.03 -32.19 0.52
C ARG A 119 -7.23 -33.09 0.15
N ASN A 120 -8.36 -32.48 -0.23
CA ASN A 120 -9.58 -33.17 -0.65
C ASN A 120 -9.58 -33.40 -2.16
N LYS A 121 -8.91 -34.49 -2.60
CA LYS A 121 -8.66 -34.81 -4.01
C LYS A 121 -9.95 -35.04 -4.82
N LYS A 122 -10.33 -34.06 -5.66
CA LYS A 122 -11.15 -34.29 -6.87
C LYS A 122 -10.24 -34.16 -8.10
N PHE A 123 -10.20 -35.20 -8.93
CA PHE A 123 -9.28 -35.34 -10.06
C PHE A 123 -9.82 -34.67 -11.34
N ILE A 124 -9.83 -33.33 -11.37
CA ILE A 124 -10.05 -32.56 -12.59
C ILE A 124 -8.76 -31.79 -12.87
N LEU A 125 -8.06 -32.12 -13.96
CA LEU A 125 -6.74 -31.57 -14.30
C LEU A 125 -6.76 -30.03 -14.42
N ARG A 126 -7.77 -29.47 -15.10
CA ARG A 126 -7.93 -28.02 -15.29
C ARG A 126 -8.05 -27.28 -13.95
N ASP A 127 -8.83 -27.82 -13.03
CA ASP A 127 -9.02 -27.24 -11.70
C ASP A 127 -7.74 -27.29 -10.88
N GLN A 128 -6.92 -28.34 -11.03
CA GLN A 128 -5.65 -28.44 -10.31
C GLN A 128 -4.61 -27.44 -10.80
N TYR A 129 -4.50 -27.25 -12.12
CA TYR A 129 -3.62 -26.21 -12.67
C TYR A 129 -4.04 -24.82 -12.20
N SER A 130 -5.33 -24.49 -12.29
CA SER A 130 -5.84 -23.19 -11.81
C SER A 130 -5.63 -22.98 -10.31
N LYS A 131 -5.80 -24.02 -9.49
CA LYS A 131 -5.56 -23.96 -8.03
C LYS A 131 -4.08 -23.83 -7.68
N ARG A 132 -3.18 -24.41 -8.48
CA ARG A 132 -1.73 -24.29 -8.24
C ARG A 132 -1.23 -22.91 -8.62
N GLU A 133 -1.72 -22.36 -9.73
CA GLU A 133 -1.44 -20.99 -10.13
C GLU A 133 -1.95 -19.99 -9.07
N SER A 134 -3.18 -20.18 -8.57
CA SER A 134 -3.72 -19.31 -7.53
C SER A 134 -2.92 -19.37 -6.23
N LEU A 135 -2.40 -20.54 -5.85
CA LEU A 135 -1.51 -20.69 -4.68
C LEU A 135 -0.19 -19.94 -4.85
N ASN A 136 0.49 -20.10 -5.98
CA ASN A 136 1.77 -19.44 -6.22
C ASN A 136 1.60 -17.90 -6.20
N CYS A 137 0.55 -17.39 -6.84
CA CYS A 137 0.22 -15.97 -6.78
C CYS A 137 -0.11 -15.50 -5.36
N ALA A 138 -0.86 -16.28 -4.58
CA ALA A 138 -1.20 -15.94 -3.20
C ALA A 138 0.05 -15.85 -2.29
N ILE A 139 1.03 -16.73 -2.49
CA ILE A 139 2.31 -16.67 -1.76
C ILE A 139 3.07 -15.39 -2.11
N VAL A 140 3.21 -15.07 -3.41
CA VAL A 140 3.90 -13.85 -3.86
C VAL A 140 3.22 -12.60 -3.32
N LEU A 141 1.89 -12.50 -3.42
CA LEU A 141 1.13 -11.37 -2.90
C LEU A 141 1.24 -11.25 -1.37
N SER A 142 1.25 -12.37 -0.65
CA SER A 142 1.42 -12.37 0.81
C SER A 142 2.79 -11.82 1.22
N ILE A 143 3.85 -12.17 0.48
CA ILE A 143 5.20 -11.64 0.72
C ILE A 143 5.25 -10.13 0.46
N ILE A 144 4.67 -9.67 -0.66
CA ILE A 144 4.62 -8.23 -1.00
C ILE A 144 3.88 -7.45 0.09
N LEU A 145 2.69 -7.92 0.49
CA LEU A 145 1.89 -7.26 1.53
C LEU A 145 2.58 -7.26 2.89
N LEU A 146 3.30 -8.34 3.23
CA LEU A 146 4.08 -8.41 4.47
C LEU A 146 5.21 -7.37 4.47
N PHE A 147 5.92 -7.21 3.35
CA PHE A 147 6.96 -6.19 3.23
C PHE A 147 6.36 -4.77 3.30
N GLN A 148 5.23 -4.53 2.63
CA GLN A 148 4.50 -3.25 2.72
C GLN A 148 4.06 -2.94 4.15
N MET A 149 3.54 -3.92 4.89
CA MET A 149 3.15 -3.77 6.29
C MET A 149 4.34 -3.45 7.20
N ILE A 150 5.49 -4.10 6.98
CA ILE A 150 6.73 -3.81 7.72
C ILE A 150 7.18 -2.38 7.41
N ALA A 151 7.18 -1.96 6.16
CA ALA A 151 7.60 -0.61 5.77
C ALA A 151 6.69 0.48 6.39
N ILE A 152 5.36 0.29 6.33
CA ILE A 152 4.38 1.20 6.94
C ILE A 152 4.52 1.20 8.46
N GLY A 153 4.67 0.03 9.08
CA GLY A 153 4.84 -0.11 10.53
C GLY A 153 6.14 0.51 11.04
N PHE A 154 7.24 0.36 10.29
CA PHE A 154 8.50 1.01 10.63
C PHE A 154 8.37 2.54 10.52
N TYR A 155 7.73 3.03 9.47
CA TYR A 155 7.47 4.46 9.30
C TYR A 155 6.58 5.04 10.42
N SER A 156 5.51 4.33 10.82
CA SER A 156 4.62 4.77 11.90
C SER A 156 5.32 4.79 13.26
N ILE A 157 6.10 3.74 13.57
CA ILE A 157 6.90 3.68 14.80
C ILE A 157 7.95 4.79 14.82
N SER A 158 8.61 5.07 13.70
CA SER A 158 9.57 6.18 13.59
C SER A 158 8.91 7.53 13.89
N ILE A 159 7.70 7.79 13.36
CA ILE A 159 6.96 9.04 13.65
C ILE A 159 6.60 9.13 15.12
N VAL A 160 6.01 8.08 15.70
CA VAL A 160 5.63 8.06 17.12
C VAL A 160 6.85 8.23 18.03
N PHE A 161 7.98 7.64 17.65
CA PHE A 161 9.25 7.80 18.36
C PHE A 161 9.75 9.24 18.31
N ILE A 162 9.71 9.89 17.13
CA ILE A 162 10.09 11.30 16.97
C ILE A 162 9.19 12.20 17.81
N LEU A 163 7.86 11.99 17.79
CA LEU A 163 6.91 12.80 18.56
C LEU A 163 7.10 12.65 20.07
N LYS A 164 7.30 11.42 20.55
CA LYS A 164 7.41 11.13 21.99
C LYS A 164 8.74 11.58 22.60
N PHE A 165 9.80 11.62 21.78
CA PHE A 165 11.14 12.04 22.22
C PHE A 165 11.55 13.43 21.69
N TYR A 166 10.60 14.22 21.17
CA TYR A 166 10.85 15.55 20.64
C TYR A 166 11.56 16.48 21.64
N GLU A 167 11.21 16.40 22.92
CA GLU A 167 11.82 17.21 23.98
C GLU A 167 13.21 16.70 24.42
N PHE A 168 13.56 15.46 24.09
CA PHE A 168 14.81 14.81 24.56
C PHE A 168 15.99 15.02 23.59
N PHE A 169 15.71 15.42 22.36
CA PHE A 169 16.72 15.61 21.32
C PHE A 169 16.89 17.09 20.99
N ASP A 170 18.13 17.57 21.05
CA ASP A 170 18.52 18.90 20.58
C ASP A 170 18.07 19.11 19.12
N HIS A 171 17.62 20.32 18.76
CA HIS A 171 16.95 20.59 17.48
C HIS A 171 17.77 20.14 16.25
N ILE A 172 19.10 20.16 16.37
CA ILE A 172 20.06 19.76 15.33
C ILE A 172 20.11 18.23 15.17
N VAL A 173 19.98 17.47 16.27
CA VAL A 173 19.99 16.00 16.25
C VAL A 173 18.65 15.47 15.73
N MET A 174 17.52 16.11 16.07
CA MET A 174 16.22 15.79 15.46
C MET A 174 16.22 16.04 13.96
N ALA A 175 16.73 17.18 13.50
CA ALA A 175 16.82 17.48 12.07
C ALA A 175 17.65 16.43 11.32
N ASN A 176 18.77 15.98 11.90
CA ASN A 176 19.62 14.94 11.31
C ASN A 176 19.03 13.54 11.38
N LEU A 177 18.36 13.14 12.47
CA LEU A 177 17.67 11.84 12.58
C LEU A 177 16.52 11.72 11.60
N ILE A 178 15.71 12.79 11.50
CA ILE A 178 14.64 12.91 10.50
C ILE A 178 15.26 12.77 9.10
N LEU A 179 16.31 13.55 8.78
CA LEU A 179 17.00 13.46 7.49
C LEU A 179 17.56 12.05 7.24
N TRP A 180 18.07 11.37 8.26
CA TRP A 180 18.70 10.05 8.14
C TRP A 180 17.68 8.93 7.91
N PHE A 181 16.53 8.96 8.59
CA PHE A 181 15.40 8.08 8.28
C PHE A 181 14.87 8.35 6.87
N TYR A 182 14.81 9.62 6.44
CA TYR A 182 14.39 9.99 5.09
C TYR A 182 15.38 9.55 4.00
N VAL A 183 16.70 9.67 4.22
CA VAL A 183 17.74 9.25 3.25
C VAL A 183 17.88 7.74 3.18
N SER A 184 17.73 7.03 4.29
CA SER A 184 17.85 5.57 4.35
C SER A 184 16.71 4.86 3.59
N PHE A 185 15.49 5.41 3.61
CA PHE A 185 14.38 4.90 2.78
C PHE A 185 14.56 5.21 1.29
N LYS A 186 15.22 6.31 0.93
CA LYS A 186 15.49 6.67 -0.48
C LYS A 186 16.46 5.69 -1.15
N LYS A 187 17.44 5.16 -0.39
CA LYS A 187 18.42 4.21 -0.93
C LYS A 187 17.81 2.84 -1.23
N MET A 188 16.70 2.48 -0.58
CA MET A 188 15.96 1.24 -0.84
C MET A 188 15.07 1.27 -2.09
N HIS A 189 14.91 2.44 -2.73
CA HIS A 189 14.07 2.62 -3.93
C HIS A 189 14.87 2.94 -5.20
N ILE A 190 16.21 2.97 -5.11
CA ILE A 190 17.13 3.33 -6.22
C ILE A 190 18.03 2.14 -6.63
N GLU A 191 17.86 0.96 -6.01
CA GLU A 191 18.44 -0.30 -6.51
C GLU A 191 17.34 -1.26 -6.98
#